data_AF-A0A838F1D9-F1
#
_entry.id   AF-A0A838F1D9-F1
#
_cell.length_a   1.000
_cell.length_b   1.000
_cell.length_c   1.000
_cell.angle_alpha   90.00
_cell.angle_beta   90.00
_cell.angle_gamma   90.00
#
_symmetry.space_group_name_H-M   'P 1'
#
loop_
_entity.id
_entity.type
_entity.pdbx_description
1 polymer ?
#
loop_
_entity_poly.entity_id
_entity_poly.type
_entity_poly.pdbx_seq_one_letter_code
_entity_poly.pdbx_strand_id
1 'polypeptide(L)' 'GEMPAAEKEKLKQLVVKIHQGGHKLRFFASPANEGYWKLMKEMNVDLVDTDDIPLLEKFWKSLSE' A
#
# COMPACT_ATOMS: atom_id res chain seq x y z
N GLY A 1 -12.61 -4.60 4.34
CA GLY A 1 -13.02 -3.89 5.56
C GLY A 1 -12.10 -2.72 5.79
N GLU A 2 -12.54 -1.69 6.51
CA GLU A 2 -11.69 -0.54 6.82
C GLU A 2 -10.63 -0.89 7.87
N MET A 3 -9.39 -0.46 7.66
CA MET A 3 -8.33 -0.62 8.65
C MET A 3 -8.59 0.30 9.86
N PRO A 4 -8.55 -0.20 11.10
CA PRO A 4 -8.71 0.62 12.29
C PRO A 4 -7.67 1.75 12.36
N ALA A 5 -8.06 2.90 12.91
CA ALA A 5 -7.19 4.09 12.98
C ALA A 5 -5.87 3.82 13.72
N ALA A 6 -5.90 3.05 14.80
CA ALA A 6 -4.70 2.69 15.55
C ALA A 6 -3.71 1.85 14.73
N GLU A 7 -4.20 0.96 13.86
CA GLU A 7 -3.34 0.16 12.97
C GLU A 7 -2.80 1.00 11.81
N LYS A 8 -3.59 1.96 11.28
CA LYS A 8 -3.11 2.93 10.29
C LYS A 8 -1.95 3.76 10.83
N GLU A 9 -2.04 4.24 12.07
CA GLU A 9 -0.98 5.04 12.69
C GLU A 9 0.31 4.21 12.89
N LYS A 10 0.19 2.96 13.36
CA LYS A 10 1.34 2.05 13.46
C LYS A 10 1.99 1.80 12.10
N LEU A 11 1.21 1.58 11.06
CA LEU A 11 1.71 1.39 9.70
C LEU A 11 2.47 2.63 9.21
N LYS A 12 1.91 3.83 9.42
CA LYS A 12 2.57 5.08 9.06
C LYS A 12 3.91 5.24 9.78
N GLN A 13 3.97 4.98 11.07
CA GLN A 13 5.22 5.04 11.85
C GLN A 13 6.26 4.02 11.36
N LEU A 14 5.82 2.81 11.00
CA LEU A 14 6.68 1.79 10.42
C LEU A 14 7.29 2.25 9.09
N VAL A 15 6.48 2.80 8.18
CA VAL A 15 6.94 3.31 6.89
C VAL A 15 7.99 4.40 7.09
N VAL A 16 7.71 5.40 7.94
CA VAL A 16 8.66 6.49 8.23
C VAL A 16 9.98 5.94 8.76
N LYS A 17 9.94 5.00 9.71
CA LYS A 17 11.15 4.41 10.28
C LYS A 17 11.99 3.66 9.24
N ILE A 18 11.34 2.92 8.33
CA ILE A 18 12.03 2.18 7.26
C ILE A 18 12.66 3.14 6.26
N HIS A 19 11.94 4.19 5.87
CA HIS A 19 12.44 5.23 4.96
C HIS A 19 13.59 6.03 5.57
N GLN A 20 13.56 6.32 6.87
CA GLN A 20 14.69 6.93 7.60
C GLN A 20 15.96 6.07 7.54
N GLY A 21 15.81 4.74 7.46
CA GLY A 21 16.92 3.81 7.24
C GLY A 21 17.37 3.69 5.78
N GLY A 22 16.74 4.40 4.84
CA GLY A 22 17.04 4.30 3.41
C GLY A 22 16.54 3.00 2.76
N HIS A 23 15.62 2.29 3.40
CA HIS A 23 15.06 1.03 2.90
C HIS A 23 13.70 1.23 2.24
N LYS A 24 13.30 0.27 1.41
CA LYS A 24 11.96 0.19 0.82
C LYS A 24 11.13 -0.87 1.54
N LEU A 25 9.80 -0.68 1.57
CA LEU A 25 8.85 -1.60 2.18
C LEU A 25 7.96 -2.29 1.14
N ARG A 26 7.80 -3.61 1.29
CA ARG A 26 6.81 -4.44 0.59
C ARG A 26 6.14 -5.37 1.59
N PHE A 27 4.84 -5.55 1.48
CA PHE A 27 4.10 -6.60 2.18
C PHE A 27 3.91 -7.82 1.28
N PHE A 28 4.03 -9.02 1.86
CA PHE A 28 3.80 -10.29 1.16
C PHE A 28 2.39 -10.81 1.43
N ALA A 29 1.88 -11.69 0.56
CA ALA A 29 0.60 -12.38 0.72
C ALA A 29 -0.56 -11.40 1.01
N SER A 30 -0.54 -10.28 0.28
CA SER A 30 -1.47 -9.18 0.50
C SER A 30 -2.73 -9.31 -0.35
N PRO A 31 -3.87 -8.75 0.09
CA PRO A 31 -5.09 -8.80 -0.70
C PRO A 31 -4.93 -8.05 -2.04
N ALA A 32 -5.25 -8.70 -3.15
CA ALA A 32 -5.29 -8.07 -4.47
C ALA A 32 -6.62 -7.33 -4.70
N ASN A 33 -6.80 -6.18 -4.05
CA ASN A 33 -7.98 -5.33 -4.27
C ASN A 33 -7.67 -3.83 -4.12
N GLU A 34 -8.54 -3.02 -4.73
CA GLU A 34 -8.42 -1.56 -4.79
C GLU A 34 -8.34 -0.89 -3.41
N GLY A 35 -9.06 -1.40 -2.41
CA GLY A 35 -9.05 -0.83 -1.06
C GLY A 35 -7.69 -0.98 -0.38
N TYR A 36 -7.07 -2.16 -0.53
CA TYR A 36 -5.71 -2.40 -0.04
C TYR A 36 -4.69 -1.51 -0.76
N TRP A 37 -4.75 -1.48 -2.09
CA TRP A 37 -3.88 -0.68 -2.94
C TRP A 37 -3.93 0.81 -2.64
N LYS A 38 -5.15 1.35 -2.48
CA LYS A 38 -5.37 2.75 -2.11
C LYS A 38 -4.73 3.07 -0.78
N LEU A 39 -4.94 2.22 0.23
CA LEU A 39 -4.36 2.40 1.55
C LEU A 39 -2.81 2.34 1.53
N MET A 40 -2.23 1.38 0.80
CA MET A 40 -0.77 1.29 0.67
C MET A 40 -0.18 2.54 0.00
N LYS A 41 -0.85 3.06 -1.04
CA LYS A 41 -0.46 4.32 -1.67
C LYS A 41 -0.59 5.51 -0.72
N GLU A 42 -1.69 5.63 0.02
CA GLU A 42 -1.90 6.69 1.02
C GLU A 42 -0.83 6.66 2.12
N MET A 43 -0.39 5.48 2.53
CA MET A 43 0.63 5.28 3.56
C MET A 43 2.07 5.36 3.02
N ASN A 44 2.25 5.64 1.73
CA ASN A 44 3.55 5.74 1.06
C ASN A 44 4.38 4.43 1.11
N VAL A 45 3.72 3.28 0.98
CA VAL A 45 4.40 1.98 0.83
C VAL A 45 4.97 1.85 -0.58
N ASP A 46 6.22 1.39 -0.69
CA ASP A 46 6.97 1.41 -1.95
C ASP A 46 6.48 0.40 -2.99
N LEU A 47 6.10 -0.80 -2.54
CA LEU A 47 5.73 -1.92 -3.41
C LEU A 47 4.49 -2.63 -2.87
N VAL A 48 3.55 -2.93 -3.77
CA VAL A 48 2.37 -3.75 -3.51
C VAL A 48 2.50 -5.10 -4.19
N ASP A 49 1.97 -6.13 -3.53
CA ASP A 49 1.83 -7.47 -4.10
C ASP A 49 0.46 -7.58 -4.77
N THR A 50 0.42 -8.23 -5.94
CA THR A 50 -0.83 -8.55 -6.63
C THR A 50 -0.63 -9.75 -7.56
N ASP A 51 -1.63 -10.61 -7.64
CA ASP A 51 -1.70 -11.68 -8.65
C ASP A 51 -2.50 -11.24 -9.89
N ASP A 52 -3.23 -10.11 -9.81
CA ASP A 52 -4.03 -9.55 -10.89
C ASP A 52 -3.41 -8.24 -11.40
N ILE A 53 -2.48 -8.39 -12.35
CA ILE A 53 -1.77 -7.27 -12.99
C ILE A 53 -2.73 -6.38 -13.80
N PRO A 54 -3.65 -6.92 -14.62
CA PRO A 54 -4.61 -6.09 -15.37
C PRO A 54 -5.49 -5.21 -14.48
N LEU A 55 -5.99 -5.74 -13.35
CA LEU A 55 -6.80 -4.97 -12.42
C LEU A 55 -5.97 -3.88 -11.73
N LEU A 56 -4.73 -4.19 -11.33
CA LEU A 56 -3.80 -3.21 -10.79
C LEU A 56 -3.55 -2.07 -11.80
N GLU A 57 -3.26 -2.40 -13.06
CA GLU A 57 -3.03 -1.39 -14.10
C GLU A 57 -4.24 -0.46 -14.27
N LYS A 58 -5.45 -1.02 -14.31
CA LYS A 58 -6.70 -0.24 -14.41
C LYS A 58 -6.86 0.71 -13.22
N PHE A 59 -6.65 0.23 -11.99
CA PHE A 59 -6.71 1.08 -10.81
C PHE A 59 -5.67 2.21 -10.89
N TRP A 60 -4.42 1.90 -11.23
CA TRP A 60 -3.35 2.92 -11.28
C TRP A 60 -3.63 3.99 -12.34
N LYS A 61 -4.18 3.62 -13.50
CA LYS A 61 -4.64 4.57 -14.52
C LYS A 61 -5.76 5.47 -14.01
N SER A 62 -6.73 4.91 -13.27
CA SER A 62 -7.84 5.68 -12.70
C SER A 62 -7.44 6.70 -11.63
N LEU A 63 -6.22 6.62 -11.08
CA LEU A 63 -5.68 7.60 -10.13
C LEU A 63 -5.04 8.82 -10.78
N SER A 64 -4.80 8.77 -12.10
CA SER A 64 -4.18 9.86 -12.88
C SER A 64 -5.17 10.66 -13.74
N GLU A 65 -6.44 10.27 -13.73
CA GLU A 65 -7.56 10.99 -14.34
C GLU A 65 -8.23 11.93 -13.33
#